data_AF-A0A7S0T845-F1
#
_entry.id   AF-A0A7S0T845-F1
#
_cell.length_a   1.000
_cell.length_b   1.000
_cell.length_c   1.000
_cell.angle_alpha   90.00
_cell.angle_beta   90.00
_cell.angle_gamma   90.00
#
_symmetry.space_group_name_H-M   'P 1'
#
loop_
_entity.id
_entity.type
_entity.pdbx_description
1 polymer ?
#
loop_
_entity_poly.entity_id
_entity_poly.type
_entity_poly.pdbx_seq_one_letter_code
_entity_poly.pdbx_strand_id
1 'polypeptide(L)'
;MEDVVKNLVSLAEAATEAAKKSVADSFAVSADAEDLEAAGMETAETLLMEAAGMELSKERVDRQQVVPWMRFMWEVYRVVLDIVKSSSKLELCYHDTAAKAFAFCKKYNRFLEFRRLCDMLRQHLALLVKAPRNAKSGLTHDVQISSPETMHRFLDIRFTQLNV
;
A
#
# COMPACT_ATOMS: atom_id res chain seq x y z
N MET A 1 10.28 -5.14 -17.37
CA MET A 1 9.64 -3.99 -16.68
C MET A 1 8.62 -4.49 -15.67
N GLU A 2 7.73 -5.41 -16.06
CA GLU A 2 6.77 -6.05 -15.15
C GLU A 2 7.43 -6.68 -13.90
N ASP A 3 8.49 -7.46 -14.07
CA ASP A 3 9.19 -8.10 -12.94
C ASP A 3 9.78 -7.09 -11.96
N VAL A 4 10.30 -5.97 -12.47
CA VAL A 4 10.87 -4.90 -11.65
C VAL A 4 9.77 -4.24 -10.81
N VAL A 5 8.61 -3.98 -11.41
CA VAL A 5 7.44 -3.42 -10.71
C VAL A 5 6.92 -4.39 -9.66
N LYS A 6 6.76 -5.67 -10.00
CA LYS A 6 6.33 -6.72 -9.08
C LYS A 6 7.29 -6.87 -7.90
N ASN A 7 8.59 -6.88 -8.16
CA ASN A 7 9.62 -6.95 -7.13
C ASN A 7 9.62 -5.71 -6.23
N LEU A 8 9.46 -4.51 -6.80
CA LEU A 8 9.37 -3.26 -6.02
C LEU A 8 8.19 -3.31 -5.04
N VAL A 9 6.99 -3.69 -5.53
CA VAL A 9 5.80 -3.83 -4.69
C VAL A 9 6.03 -4.89 -3.61
N SER A 10 6.58 -6.05 -3.97
CA SER A 10 6.84 -7.13 -3.01
C SER A 10 7.85 -6.75 -1.92
N LEU A 11 8.91 -6.02 -2.25
CA LEU A 11 9.90 -5.54 -1.28
C LEU A 11 9.28 -4.50 -0.33
N ALA A 12 8.45 -3.59 -0.86
CA ALA A 12 7.76 -2.60 -0.04
C ALA A 12 6.71 -3.24 0.88
N GLU A 13 5.99 -4.27 0.40
CA GLU A 13 5.06 -5.08 1.21
C GLU A 13 5.84 -5.75 2.35
N ALA A 14 6.95 -6.42 2.02
CA ALA A 14 7.79 -7.12 3.00
C ALA A 14 8.37 -6.17 4.05
N ALA A 15 8.85 -5.00 3.66
CA ALA A 15 9.37 -3.99 4.59
C ALA A 15 8.29 -3.47 5.54
N THR A 16 7.07 -3.25 5.04
CA THR A 16 5.94 -2.80 5.85
C THR A 16 5.49 -3.86 6.85
N GLU A 17 5.43 -5.13 6.43
CA GLU A 17 5.15 -6.25 7.34
C GLU A 17 6.27 -6.44 8.37
N ALA A 18 7.53 -6.31 7.96
CA ALA A 18 8.68 -6.42 8.86
C ALA A 18 8.64 -5.35 9.95
N ALA A 19 8.35 -4.08 9.58
CA ALA A 19 8.20 -2.99 10.55
C ALA A 19 7.04 -3.23 11.53
N LYS A 20 5.93 -3.79 11.05
CA LYS A 20 4.81 -4.15 11.94
C LYS A 20 5.16 -5.30 12.88
N LYS A 21 5.87 -6.31 12.38
CA LYS A 21 6.33 -7.45 13.20
C LYS A 21 7.35 -7.01 14.24
N SER A 22 8.32 -6.17 13.89
CA SER A 22 9.33 -5.70 14.85
C SER A 22 8.69 -4.95 16.03
N VAL A 23 7.66 -4.14 15.77
CA VAL A 23 6.91 -3.47 16.84
C VAL A 23 6.06 -4.48 17.62
N ALA A 24 5.43 -5.45 16.96
CA ALA A 24 4.66 -6.48 17.67
C ALA A 24 5.55 -7.32 18.60
N ASP A 25 6.73 -7.72 18.14
CA ASP A 25 7.70 -8.51 18.90
C ASP A 25 8.28 -7.70 20.06
N SER A 26 8.58 -6.41 19.88
CA SER A 26 9.09 -5.56 20.98
C SER A 26 8.09 -5.45 22.14
N PHE A 27 6.78 -5.38 21.84
CA PHE A 27 5.73 -5.35 22.87
C PHE A 27 5.41 -6.73 23.47
N ALA A 28 5.64 -7.82 22.72
CA ALA A 28 5.50 -9.18 23.24
C ALA A 28 6.63 -9.51 24.23
N VAL A 29 7.87 -9.14 23.91
CA VAL A 29 9.03 -9.34 24.79
C VAL A 29 8.90 -8.52 26.08
N SER A 30 8.32 -7.31 26.03
CA SER A 30 8.05 -6.52 27.25
C SER A 30 6.91 -7.11 28.11
N ALA A 31 6.03 -7.93 27.55
CA ALA A 31 4.92 -8.55 28.28
C ALA A 31 5.32 -9.89 28.93
N ASP A 32 6.28 -10.62 28.33
CA ASP A 32 6.82 -11.88 28.86
C ASP A 32 8.05 -11.68 29.77
N ALA A 33 8.55 -10.44 29.91
CA ALA A 33 9.63 -10.09 30.82
C ALA A 33 9.09 -9.89 32.27
N GLU A 34 8.81 -10.99 32.96
CA GLU A 34 8.63 -11.01 34.43
C GLU A 34 9.96 -10.82 35.22
N ASP A 35 11.09 -10.60 34.53
CA ASP A 35 12.40 -10.36 35.17
C ASP A 35 12.87 -8.92 34.94
N LEU A 36 12.73 -8.12 35.99
CA LEU A 36 12.87 -6.65 36.02
C LEU A 36 14.31 -6.14 35.86
N GLU A 37 15.30 -7.00 35.63
CA GLU A 37 16.73 -6.62 35.63
C GLU A 37 17.37 -6.58 34.22
N ALA A 38 16.68 -7.05 33.18
CA ALA A 38 17.18 -7.04 31.79
C ALA A 38 16.58 -5.93 30.90
N ALA A 39 15.64 -5.12 31.42
CA ALA A 39 15.18 -3.89 30.75
C ALA A 39 16.22 -2.75 30.78
N GLY A 40 17.49 -3.08 31.08
CA GLY A 40 18.64 -2.19 31.12
C GLY A 40 19.09 -1.70 29.75
N MET A 41 18.21 -1.00 29.04
CA MET A 41 18.57 0.20 28.31
C MET A 41 17.38 1.16 28.30
N GLU A 42 16.86 1.49 29.49
CA GLU A 42 16.12 2.73 29.69
C GLU A 42 17.05 3.89 29.29
N THR A 43 16.88 4.39 28.08
CA THR A 43 17.58 5.59 27.66
C THR A 43 17.01 6.76 28.48
N ALA A 44 17.83 7.77 28.76
CA ALA A 44 17.37 8.94 29.52
C ALA A 44 16.09 9.58 28.92
N GLU A 45 15.84 9.38 27.63
CA GLU A 45 14.63 9.78 26.92
C GLU A 45 13.37 9.00 27.34
N THR A 46 13.44 7.67 27.52
CA THR A 46 12.28 6.86 27.96
C THR A 46 11.93 7.16 29.42
N LEU A 47 12.95 7.28 30.28
CA LEU A 47 12.82 7.63 31.69
C LEU A 47 12.21 9.04 31.87
N LEU A 48 12.60 10.01 31.01
CA LEU A 48 11.98 11.33 30.97
C LEU A 48 10.52 11.30 30.47
N MET A 49 10.20 10.48 29.46
CA MET A 49 8.83 10.34 28.96
C MET A 49 7.92 9.75 30.05
N GLU A 50 8.37 8.73 30.76
CA GLU A 50 7.63 8.12 31.87
C GLU A 50 7.45 9.09 33.04
N ALA A 51 8.51 9.81 33.44
CA ALA A 51 8.43 10.84 34.48
C ALA A 51 7.49 12.00 34.13
N ALA A 52 7.30 12.29 32.84
CA ALA A 52 6.34 13.27 32.34
C ALA A 52 4.90 12.72 32.22
N GLY A 53 4.64 11.47 32.63
CA GLY A 53 3.35 10.80 32.48
C GLY A 53 3.01 10.42 31.03
N MET A 54 4.01 10.36 30.15
CA MET A 54 3.90 10.06 28.72
C MET A 54 4.44 8.66 28.44
N GLU A 55 3.83 7.65 29.05
CA GLU A 55 4.22 6.25 28.89
C GLU A 55 4.24 5.80 27.42
N LEU A 56 5.20 4.95 27.05
CA LEU A 56 5.45 4.51 25.68
C LEU A 56 4.39 3.48 25.24
N SER A 57 3.20 3.96 24.88
CA SER A 57 2.11 3.06 24.45
C SER A 57 2.38 2.43 23.07
N LYS A 58 1.85 1.23 22.86
CA LYS A 58 1.85 0.53 21.56
C LYS A 58 1.36 1.41 20.42
N GLU A 59 0.33 2.21 20.66
CA GLU A 59 -0.23 3.13 19.67
C GLU A 59 0.75 4.25 19.27
N ARG A 60 1.58 4.74 20.21
CA ARG A 60 2.62 5.74 19.91
C ARG A 60 3.74 5.14 19.07
N VAL A 61 4.21 3.95 19.42
CA VAL A 61 5.27 3.26 18.67
C VAL A 61 4.78 2.87 17.28
N ASP A 62 3.55 2.35 17.15
CA ASP A 62 2.93 2.08 15.86
C ASP A 62 2.88 3.34 14.98
N ARG A 63 2.51 4.48 15.56
CA ARG A 63 2.45 5.76 14.84
C ARG A 63 3.83 6.27 14.40
N GLN A 64 4.86 6.03 15.19
CA GLN A 64 6.22 6.50 14.90
C GLN A 64 6.96 5.58 13.94
N GLN A 65 6.83 4.26 14.11
CA GLN A 65 7.64 3.28 13.39
C GLN A 65 6.88 2.65 12.23
N VAL A 66 5.61 2.27 12.39
CA VAL A 66 4.87 1.50 11.35
C VAL A 66 4.15 2.43 10.36
N VAL A 67 3.54 3.52 10.83
CA VAL A 67 2.79 4.44 9.94
C VAL A 67 3.64 5.05 8.82
N PRO A 68 4.92 5.43 9.02
CA PRO A 68 5.77 5.86 7.90
C PRO A 68 5.92 4.80 6.80
N TRP A 69 6.10 3.53 7.16
CA TRP A 69 6.14 2.43 6.19
C TRP A 69 4.82 2.22 5.47
N MET A 70 3.68 2.32 6.17
CA MET A 70 2.37 2.27 5.53
C MET A 70 2.16 3.42 4.53
N ARG A 71 2.61 4.64 4.86
CA ARG A 71 2.56 5.79 3.94
C ARG A 71 3.46 5.57 2.72
N PHE A 72 4.68 5.08 2.95
CA PHE A 72 5.59 4.73 1.87
C PHE A 72 4.99 3.67 0.95
N MET A 73 4.43 2.59 1.52
CA MET A 73 3.77 1.53 0.76
C MET A 73 2.61 2.06 -0.10
N TRP A 74 1.79 2.95 0.46
CA TRP A 74 0.74 3.63 -0.27
C TRP A 74 1.29 4.43 -1.46
N GLU A 75 2.38 5.18 -1.27
CA GLU A 75 3.02 5.93 -2.36
C GLU A 75 3.59 4.99 -3.43
N VAL A 76 4.15 3.84 -3.05
CA VAL A 76 4.59 2.80 -4.00
C VAL A 76 3.41 2.32 -4.86
N TYR A 77 2.27 2.00 -4.24
CA TYR A 77 1.07 1.61 -5.00
C TYR A 77 0.61 2.70 -5.96
N ARG A 78 0.56 3.96 -5.51
CA ARG A 78 0.15 5.10 -6.33
C ARG A 78 1.05 5.27 -7.55
N VAL A 79 2.36 5.33 -7.33
CA VAL A 79 3.35 5.51 -8.40
C VAL A 79 3.31 4.37 -9.39
N VAL A 80 3.25 3.12 -8.91
CA VAL A 80 3.17 1.95 -9.79
C VAL A 80 1.91 2.02 -10.65
N LEU A 81 0.74 2.27 -10.06
CA LEU A 81 -0.52 2.38 -10.79
C LEU A 81 -0.48 3.51 -11.83
N ASP A 82 0.15 4.63 -11.51
CA ASP A 82 0.33 5.74 -12.45
C ASP A 82 1.25 5.39 -13.64
N ILE A 83 2.29 4.58 -13.41
CA ILE A 83 3.23 4.15 -14.45
C ILE A 83 2.57 3.14 -15.41
N VAL A 84 1.82 2.17 -14.88
CA VAL A 84 1.34 1.03 -15.68
C VAL A 84 -0.04 1.26 -16.33
N LYS A 85 -0.76 2.33 -16.00
CA LYS A 85 -2.18 2.57 -16.37
C LYS A 85 -2.51 2.57 -17.86
N SER A 86 -1.56 2.91 -18.73
CA SER A 86 -1.80 3.05 -20.17
C SER A 86 -1.22 1.92 -21.02
N SER A 87 -0.42 1.03 -20.42
CA SER A 87 0.28 -0.02 -21.17
C SER A 87 -0.55 -1.30 -21.25
N SER A 88 -0.91 -1.72 -22.46
CA SER A 88 -1.65 -2.98 -22.69
C SER A 88 -0.86 -4.22 -22.24
N LYS A 89 0.48 -4.18 -22.33
CA LYS A 89 1.36 -5.25 -21.86
C LYS A 89 1.39 -5.39 -20.34
N LEU A 90 1.06 -4.33 -19.59
CA LEU A 90 1.09 -4.30 -18.13
C LEU A 90 -0.31 -4.22 -17.52
N GLU A 91 -1.36 -4.47 -18.31
CA GLU A 91 -2.75 -4.37 -17.87
C GLU A 91 -3.04 -5.33 -16.70
N LEU A 92 -2.57 -6.57 -16.77
CA LEU A 92 -2.69 -7.52 -15.65
C LEU A 92 -1.99 -6.99 -14.39
N CYS A 93 -0.76 -6.48 -14.54
CA CYS A 93 -0.01 -5.90 -13.44
C CYS A 93 -0.74 -4.68 -12.82
N TYR A 94 -1.44 -3.87 -13.62
CA TYR A 94 -2.27 -2.77 -13.14
C TYR A 94 -3.42 -3.28 -12.25
N HIS A 95 -4.18 -4.26 -12.72
CA HIS A 95 -5.31 -4.81 -11.98
C HIS A 95 -4.87 -5.55 -10.71
N ASP A 96 -3.81 -6.36 -10.79
CA ASP A 96 -3.24 -7.05 -9.63
C ASP A 96 -2.75 -6.05 -8.58
N THR A 97 -2.06 -4.99 -9.00
CA THR A 97 -1.59 -3.93 -8.08
C THR A 97 -2.75 -3.20 -7.42
N ALA A 98 -3.82 -2.91 -8.17
CA ALA A 98 -5.02 -2.28 -7.61
C ALA A 98 -5.70 -3.19 -6.58
N ALA A 99 -5.79 -4.50 -6.84
CA ALA A 99 -6.33 -5.47 -5.91
C ALA A 99 -5.50 -5.57 -4.62
N LYS A 100 -4.17 -5.58 -4.74
CA LYS A 100 -3.26 -5.52 -3.58
C LYS A 100 -3.42 -4.23 -2.78
N ALA A 101 -3.53 -3.08 -3.45
CA ALA A 101 -3.76 -1.80 -2.79
C ALA A 101 -5.10 -1.76 -2.02
N PHE A 102 -6.15 -2.37 -2.57
CA PHE A 102 -7.42 -2.55 -1.86
C PHE A 102 -7.28 -3.44 -0.63
N ALA A 103 -6.60 -4.58 -0.76
CA ALA A 103 -6.33 -5.47 0.37
C ALA A 103 -5.50 -4.79 1.47
N PHE A 104 -4.51 -3.97 1.07
CA PHE A 104 -3.74 -3.12 1.98
C PHE A 104 -4.64 -2.13 2.72
N CYS A 105 -5.51 -1.41 2.01
CA CYS A 105 -6.42 -0.45 2.63
C CYS A 105 -7.34 -1.12 3.65
N LYS A 106 -7.84 -2.32 3.36
CA LYS A 106 -8.65 -3.13 4.27
C LYS A 106 -7.85 -3.59 5.48
N LYS A 107 -6.69 -4.21 5.26
CA LYS A 107 -5.83 -4.79 6.30
C LYS A 107 -5.38 -3.78 7.35
N TYR A 108 -5.19 -2.53 6.93
CA TYR A 108 -4.66 -1.45 7.76
C TYR A 108 -5.68 -0.33 8.07
N ASN A 109 -6.97 -0.55 7.79
CA ASN A 109 -8.06 0.42 8.03
C ASN A 109 -7.78 1.83 7.46
N ARG A 110 -7.28 1.90 6.22
CA ARG A 110 -6.85 3.13 5.55
C ARG A 110 -7.97 3.74 4.69
N PHE A 111 -9.01 4.27 5.35
CA PHE A 111 -10.21 4.79 4.66
C PHE A 111 -9.94 5.97 3.72
N LEU A 112 -9.02 6.87 4.09
CA LEU A 112 -8.67 8.03 3.26
C LEU A 112 -7.93 7.61 2.00
N GLU A 113 -6.96 6.71 2.12
CA GLU A 113 -6.23 6.14 0.99
C GLU A 113 -7.16 5.32 0.09
N PHE A 114 -8.09 4.56 0.67
CA PHE A 114 -9.11 3.85 -0.11
C PHE A 114 -9.94 4.80 -0.98
N ARG A 115 -10.42 5.91 -0.41
CA ARG A 115 -11.16 6.93 -1.17
C ARG A 115 -10.31 7.51 -2.30
N ARG A 116 -9.05 7.86 -2.01
CA ARG A 116 -8.09 8.37 -3.02
C ARG A 116 -7.84 7.35 -4.12
N LEU A 117 -7.69 6.06 -3.77
CA LEU A 117 -7.52 4.96 -4.73
C LEU A 117 -8.74 4.87 -5.66
N CYS A 118 -9.95 4.90 -5.10
CA CYS A 118 -11.18 4.87 -5.88
C CYS A 118 -11.27 6.05 -6.88
N ASP A 119 -10.94 7.26 -6.43
CA ASP A 119 -10.96 8.45 -7.27
C ASP A 119 -9.89 8.38 -8.37
N MET A 120 -8.67 7.92 -8.05
CA MET A 120 -7.60 7.69 -9.00
C MET A 120 -7.99 6.66 -10.08
N LEU A 121 -8.54 5.51 -9.69
CA LEU A 121 -8.96 4.49 -10.64
C LEU A 121 -10.13 4.95 -11.52
N ARG A 122 -11.01 5.83 -11.04
CA ARG A 122 -12.06 6.48 -11.85
C ARG A 122 -11.44 7.44 -12.87
N GLN A 123 -10.46 8.24 -12.45
CA GLN A 123 -9.74 9.15 -13.34
C GLN A 123 -9.01 8.39 -14.45
N HIS A 124 -8.31 7.29 -14.11
CA HIS A 124 -7.63 6.44 -15.10
C HIS A 124 -8.60 5.90 -16.15
N LEU A 125 -9.74 5.35 -15.71
CA LEU A 125 -10.77 4.86 -16.63
C LEU A 125 -11.36 5.98 -17.50
N ALA A 126 -11.64 7.14 -16.92
CA ALA A 126 -12.16 8.29 -17.67
C ALA A 126 -11.16 8.78 -18.74
N LEU A 127 -9.86 8.74 -18.46
CA LEU A 127 -8.82 9.07 -19.44
C LEU A 127 -8.79 8.06 -20.59
N LEU A 128 -8.85 6.76 -20.28
CA LEU A 128 -8.92 5.69 -21.29
C LEU A 128 -10.15 5.83 -22.20
N VAL A 129 -11.31 6.15 -21.63
CA VAL A 129 -12.56 6.34 -22.38
C VAL A 129 -12.58 7.63 -23.22
N LYS A 130 -11.98 8.72 -22.74
CA LYS A 130 -11.94 10.01 -23.46
C LYS A 130 -10.91 10.04 -24.57
N ALA A 131 -9.82 9.29 -24.44
CA ALA A 131 -8.70 9.28 -25.38
C ALA A 131 -8.47 7.92 -26.07
N PRO A 132 -9.49 7.25 -26.65
CA PRO A 132 -9.26 6.05 -27.47
C PRO A 132 -8.46 6.38 -28.75
N ARG A 133 -8.34 7.68 -29.08
CA ARG A 133 -7.58 8.23 -30.22
C ARG A 133 -6.06 8.26 -30.05
N ASN A 134 -5.48 7.84 -28.93
CA ASN A 134 -4.03 7.65 -28.84
C ASN A 134 -3.51 6.56 -29.80
N ALA A 135 -4.41 5.74 -30.36
CA ALA A 135 -4.17 4.89 -31.53
C ALA A 135 -3.71 5.64 -32.81
N LYS A 136 -3.79 6.99 -32.85
CA LYS A 136 -3.20 7.80 -33.95
C LYS A 136 -1.69 8.05 -33.79
N SER A 137 -1.13 7.76 -32.62
CA SER A 137 0.29 7.47 -32.50
C SER A 137 0.43 5.98 -32.80
N GLY A 138 1.26 5.57 -33.75
CA GLY A 138 1.44 4.15 -34.13
C GLY A 138 2.06 3.26 -33.04
N LEU A 139 1.83 3.56 -31.76
CA LEU A 139 2.28 2.83 -30.59
C LEU A 139 1.31 1.67 -30.34
N THR A 140 1.72 0.47 -30.71
CA THR A 140 1.00 -0.81 -30.57
C THR A 140 0.81 -1.27 -29.11
N HIS A 141 0.93 -0.37 -28.13
CA HIS A 141 1.09 -0.70 -26.70
C HIS A 141 0.08 0.00 -25.78
N ASP A 142 -0.93 0.69 -26.33
CA ASP A 142 -1.96 1.36 -25.55
C ASP A 142 -3.13 0.43 -25.21
N VAL A 143 -3.67 0.55 -23.99
CA VAL A 143 -4.85 -0.20 -23.51
C VAL A 143 -6.09 0.11 -24.35
N GLN A 144 -6.72 -0.94 -24.89
CA GLN A 144 -7.92 -0.83 -25.74
C GLN A 144 -9.18 -1.12 -24.94
N ILE A 145 -9.87 -0.08 -24.46
CA ILE A 145 -11.10 -0.22 -23.66
C ILE A 145 -12.27 -0.87 -24.44
N SER A 146 -12.19 -0.90 -25.77
CA SER A 146 -13.15 -1.59 -26.65
C SER A 146 -13.00 -3.12 -26.61
N SER A 147 -11.88 -3.65 -26.11
CA SER A 147 -11.67 -5.08 -25.96
C SER A 147 -12.57 -5.66 -24.85
N PRO A 148 -13.34 -6.73 -25.11
CA PRO A 148 -14.17 -7.38 -24.09
C PRO A 148 -13.38 -7.85 -22.87
N GLU A 149 -12.16 -8.36 -23.07
CA GLU A 149 -11.29 -8.84 -21.98
C GLU A 149 -10.89 -7.70 -21.05
N THR A 150 -10.46 -6.57 -21.63
CA THR A 150 -10.08 -5.38 -20.86
C THR A 150 -11.28 -4.86 -20.07
N MET A 151 -12.45 -4.79 -20.71
CA MET A 151 -13.68 -4.39 -20.03
C MET A 151 -14.02 -5.32 -18.85
N HIS A 152 -13.87 -6.63 -19.02
CA HIS A 152 -14.09 -7.62 -17.96
C HIS A 152 -13.16 -7.37 -16.76
N ARG A 153 -11.85 -7.20 -17.00
CA ARG A 153 -10.87 -6.92 -15.93
C ARG A 153 -11.19 -5.61 -15.19
N PHE A 154 -11.63 -4.58 -15.91
CA PHE A 154 -12.10 -3.32 -15.31
C PHE A 154 -13.37 -3.50 -14.47
N LEU A 155 -14.25 -4.44 -14.79
CA LEU A 155 -15.41 -4.77 -13.97
C LEU A 155 -15.02 -5.57 -12.73
N ASP A 156 -14.16 -6.58 -12.88
CA ASP A 156 -13.69 -7.41 -11.76
C ASP A 156 -13.03 -6.59 -10.66
N ILE A 157 -12.20 -5.62 -11.04
CA ILE A 157 -11.57 -4.74 -10.06
C ILE A 157 -12.57 -3.82 -9.36
N ARG A 158 -13.70 -3.48 -10.02
CA ARG A 158 -14.80 -2.71 -9.39
C ARG A 158 -15.62 -3.58 -8.45
N PHE A 159 -15.86 -4.85 -8.75
CA PHE A 159 -16.44 -5.79 -7.80
C PHE A 159 -15.55 -6.00 -6.59
N THR A 160 -14.23 -6.14 -6.81
CA THR A 160 -13.25 -6.21 -5.72
C THR A 160 -13.33 -4.97 -4.84
N GLN A 161 -13.41 -3.77 -5.43
CA GLN A 161 -13.59 -2.51 -4.70
C GLN A 161 -14.85 -2.47 -3.83
N LEU A 162 -15.96 -3.09 -4.27
CA LEU A 162 -17.20 -3.17 -3.49
C LEU A 162 -17.10 -4.13 -2.30
N ASN A 163 -16.17 -5.10 -2.34
CA ASN A 163 -15.98 -6.11 -1.31
C ASN A 163 -14.93 -5.73 -0.25
N VAL A 164 -14.33 -4.53 -0.34
CA VAL A 164 -13.38 -3.98 0.62
C VAL A 164 -14.11 -3.52 1.87
#